data_AF-A0A938F524-F1
#
_entry.id   AF-A0A938F524-F1
#
_cell.length_a   1.000
_cell.length_b   1.000
_cell.length_c   1.000
_cell.angle_alpha   90.00
_cell.angle_beta   90.00
_cell.angle_gamma   90.00
#
_symmetry.space_group_name_H-M   'P 1'
#
loop_
_entity.id
_entity.type
_entity.pdbx_description
1 polymer ?
#
loop_
_entity_poly.entity_id
_entity_poly.type
_entity_poly.pdbx_seq_one_letter_code
_entity_poly.pdbx_strand_id
1 'polypeptide(L)'
;MKRRLDKEKLLLSVGIGLGLAFIVLGFRSASTGRDAQRLPDVIESISPGPGDQVLLQSQVFVDFAEGYEATLIIDGIELETTRLDQLSSSGAQPKPGAQVEIPPTALYDPGNYTISYLPQKGGVIESFSQGKHTAAVRYWKIVDGPTKARQFTWEFETN
;
A
#
# COMPACT_ATOMS: atom_id res chain seq x y z
N MET A 1 -34.81 -13.04 -54.76
CA MET A 1 -33.53 -13.78 -54.73
C MET A 1 -33.26 -14.25 -53.30
N LYS A 2 -33.25 -15.57 -53.03
CA LYS A 2 -32.86 -16.11 -51.72
C LYS A 2 -31.32 -16.19 -51.66
N ARG A 3 -30.67 -15.26 -50.94
CA ARG A 3 -29.24 -15.32 -50.66
C ARG A 3 -28.96 -16.60 -49.86
N ARG A 4 -28.22 -17.55 -50.43
CA ARG A 4 -27.77 -18.74 -49.70
C ARG A 4 -26.68 -18.29 -48.73
N LEU A 5 -26.88 -18.56 -47.44
CA LEU A 5 -25.85 -18.33 -46.43
C LEU A 5 -24.66 -19.26 -46.71
N ASP A 6 -23.49 -18.65 -46.82
CA ASP A 6 -22.23 -19.33 -47.06
C ASP A 6 -21.70 -19.85 -45.73
N LYS A 7 -21.70 -21.18 -45.57
CA LYS A 7 -21.38 -21.85 -44.29
C LYS A 7 -19.94 -21.57 -43.85
N GLU A 8 -19.01 -21.40 -44.80
CA GLU A 8 -17.61 -21.07 -44.52
C GLU A 8 -17.48 -19.67 -43.92
N LYS A 9 -18.18 -18.68 -44.50
CA LYS A 9 -18.21 -17.31 -43.97
C LYS A 9 -18.87 -17.24 -42.60
N LEU A 10 -19.89 -18.07 -42.38
CA LEU A 10 -20.58 -18.14 -41.10
C LEU A 10 -19.64 -18.69 -40.01
N LEU A 11 -18.93 -19.79 -40.29
CA LEU A 11 -17.92 -20.35 -39.37
C LEU A 11 -16.80 -19.36 -39.06
N LEU A 12 -16.28 -18.67 -40.08
CA LEU A 12 -15.25 -17.65 -39.90
C LEU A 12 -15.73 -16.51 -38.99
N SER A 13 -16.96 -16.02 -39.22
CA SER A 13 -17.53 -14.93 -38.40
C SER A 13 -17.82 -15.35 -36.95
N VAL A 14 -18.26 -16.60 -36.73
CA VAL A 14 -18.48 -17.16 -35.40
C VAL A 14 -17.15 -17.32 -34.66
N GLY A 15 -16.11 -17.80 -35.33
CA GLY A 15 -14.77 -17.91 -34.75
C GLY A 15 -14.20 -16.56 -34.33
N ILE A 16 -14.31 -15.54 -35.18
CA ILE A 16 -13.89 -14.17 -34.86
C ILE A 16 -14.72 -13.60 -33.69
N GLY A 17 -16.04 -13.81 -33.70
CA GLY A 17 -16.92 -13.37 -32.63
C GLY A 17 -16.59 -14.01 -31.27
N LEU A 18 -16.31 -15.31 -31.26
CA LEU A 18 -15.88 -16.04 -30.06
C LEU A 18 -14.52 -15.54 -29.57
N GLY A 19 -13.56 -15.31 -30.48
CA GLY A 19 -12.25 -14.77 -30.13
C GLY A 19 -12.36 -13.40 -29.47
N LEU A 20 -13.14 -12.49 -30.05
CA LEU A 20 -13.39 -11.16 -29.46
C LEU A 20 -14.11 -11.26 -28.10
N ALA A 21 -15.08 -12.17 -27.97
CA ALA A 21 -15.77 -12.41 -26.69
C ALA A 21 -14.79 -12.89 -25.60
N PHE A 22 -13.87 -13.80 -25.93
CA PHE A 22 -12.86 -14.27 -24.97
C PHE A 22 -11.86 -13.20 -24.57
N ILE A 23 -11.47 -12.30 -25.48
CA ILE A 23 -10.64 -11.14 -25.14
C ILE A 23 -11.37 -10.26 -24.12
N VAL A 24 -12.64 -9.92 -24.37
CA VAL A 24 -13.44 -9.09 -23.45
C VAL A 24 -13.62 -9.77 -22.09
N LEU A 25 -13.87 -11.08 -22.06
CA LEU A 25 -13.96 -11.85 -20.81
C LEU A 25 -12.63 -11.89 -20.06
N GLY A 26 -11.52 -12.05 -20.76
CA GLY A 26 -10.17 -12.05 -20.18
C GLY A 26 -9.86 -10.71 -19.50
N PHE A 27 -10.12 -9.59 -20.16
CA PHE A 27 -9.94 -8.26 -19.55
C PHE A 27 -10.86 -8.00 -18.37
N ARG A 28 -12.10 -8.51 -18.40
CA ARG A 28 -13.04 -8.41 -17.25
C ARG A 28 -12.63 -9.28 -16.07
N SER A 29 -11.89 -10.36 -16.31
CA SER A 29 -11.40 -11.26 -15.27
C SER A 29 -10.07 -10.79 -14.67
N ALA A 30 -9.46 -9.73 -15.19
CA ALA A 30 -8.21 -9.20 -14.68
C ALA A 30 -8.45 -8.56 -13.31
N SER A 31 -8.04 -9.26 -12.25
CA SER A 31 -7.91 -8.70 -10.90
C SER A 31 -6.64 -7.86 -10.85
N THR A 32 -6.73 -6.64 -10.32
CA THR A 32 -5.53 -5.82 -10.10
C THR A 32 -4.78 -6.31 -8.86
N GLY A 33 -3.51 -5.94 -8.71
CA GLY A 33 -2.73 -6.23 -7.49
C GLY A 33 -3.43 -5.74 -6.22
N ARG A 34 -4.15 -4.61 -6.28
CA ARG A 34 -4.94 -4.05 -5.17
C ARG A 34 -6.10 -4.96 -4.75
N ASP A 35 -6.83 -5.52 -5.73
CA ASP A 35 -7.99 -6.39 -5.46
C ASP A 35 -7.58 -7.67 -4.72
N ALA A 36 -6.39 -8.19 -5.02
CA ALA A 36 -5.82 -9.34 -4.31
C ALA A 36 -5.51 -9.03 -2.83
N GLN A 37 -5.18 -7.77 -2.52
CA GLN A 37 -4.82 -7.32 -1.17
C GLN A 37 -6.03 -6.96 -0.30
N ARG A 38 -7.22 -6.79 -0.90
CA ARG A 38 -8.46 -6.39 -0.21
C ARG A 38 -8.30 -5.14 0.66
N LEU A 39 -7.55 -4.16 0.15
CA LEU A 39 -7.35 -2.89 0.84
C LEU A 39 -8.69 -2.14 0.97
N PRO A 40 -8.97 -1.50 2.12
CA PRO A 40 -10.04 -0.51 2.23
C PRO A 40 -9.85 0.62 1.21
N ASP A 41 -10.94 1.21 0.72
CA ASP A 41 -10.88 2.27 -0.31
C ASP A 41 -9.97 3.46 0.06
N VAL A 42 -9.81 3.70 1.37
CA VAL A 42 -9.01 4.79 1.93
C VAL A 42 -7.51 4.48 1.97
N ILE A 43 -7.11 3.23 1.76
CA ILE A 43 -5.71 2.82 1.62
C ILE A 43 -5.45 2.65 0.13
N GLU A 44 -4.59 3.48 -0.42
CA GLU A 44 -4.26 3.49 -1.84
C GLU A 44 -3.23 2.41 -2.18
N SER A 45 -2.21 2.27 -1.33
CA SER A 45 -1.19 1.24 -1.47
C SER A 45 -0.52 0.87 -0.15
N ILE A 46 0.05 -0.33 -0.10
CA ILE A 46 0.93 -0.79 0.98
C ILE A 46 2.16 -1.48 0.40
N SER A 47 3.28 -1.40 1.13
CA SER A 47 4.49 -2.13 0.84
C SER A 47 5.22 -2.43 2.16
N PRO A 48 5.62 -3.68 2.45
CA PRO A 48 5.27 -4.90 1.72
C PRO A 48 3.76 -5.16 1.71
N GLY A 49 3.30 -5.82 0.64
CA GLY A 49 1.95 -6.34 0.54
C GLY A 49 1.75 -7.66 1.29
N PRO A 50 0.50 -8.15 1.37
CA PRO A 50 0.16 -9.42 2.02
C PRO A 50 0.84 -10.60 1.34
N GLY A 51 1.64 -11.36 2.08
CA GLY A 51 2.39 -12.52 1.59
C GLY A 51 3.69 -12.19 0.84
N ASP A 52 4.08 -10.92 0.78
CA ASP A 52 5.35 -10.52 0.18
C ASP A 52 6.53 -11.00 1.04
N GLN A 53 7.63 -11.33 0.36
CA GLN A 53 8.88 -11.72 0.99
C GLN A 53 9.91 -10.60 0.85
N VAL A 54 10.46 -10.14 1.97
CA VAL A 54 11.31 -8.96 2.05
C VAL A 54 12.57 -9.18 2.88
N LEU A 55 13.46 -8.19 2.87
CA LEU A 55 14.71 -8.21 3.64
C LEU A 55 14.47 -7.71 5.07
N LEU A 56 15.42 -8.02 5.96
CA LEU A 56 15.36 -7.61 7.38
C LEU A 56 15.33 -6.09 7.60
N GLN A 57 15.79 -5.31 6.60
CA GLN A 57 15.80 -3.84 6.61
C GLN A 57 14.86 -3.24 5.56
N SER A 58 13.83 -3.96 5.15
CA SER A 58 12.82 -3.42 4.23
C SER A 58 11.93 -2.39 4.92
N GLN A 59 11.55 -1.35 4.19
CA GLN A 59 10.64 -0.33 4.70
C GLN A 59 9.20 -0.85 4.68
N VAL A 60 8.46 -0.57 5.75
CA VAL A 60 7.00 -0.71 5.79
C VAL A 60 6.40 0.65 5.45
N PHE A 61 5.49 0.70 4.50
CA PHE A 61 4.93 1.89 3.89
C PHE A 61 3.44 1.70 3.64
N VAL A 62 2.66 2.74 3.93
CA VAL A 62 1.22 2.81 3.66
C VAL A 62 0.89 4.18 3.09
N ASP A 63 0.13 4.17 2.01
CA ASP A 63 -0.38 5.35 1.32
C ASP A 63 -1.90 5.44 1.52
N PHE A 64 -2.37 6.63 1.89
CA PHE A 64 -3.77 6.88 2.19
C PHE A 64 -4.38 7.88 1.21
N ALA A 65 -5.69 7.74 1.01
CA ALA A 65 -6.47 8.80 0.42
C ALA A 65 -6.37 10.08 1.26
N GLU A 66 -6.63 11.22 0.64
CA GLU A 66 -6.51 12.53 1.29
C GLU A 66 -7.35 12.63 2.57
N GLY A 67 -6.78 13.33 3.57
CA GLY A 67 -7.48 13.68 4.81
C GLY A 67 -7.51 12.58 5.87
N TYR A 68 -6.66 11.56 5.74
CA TYR A 68 -6.47 10.51 6.74
C TYR A 68 -5.13 10.64 7.43
N GLU A 69 -5.10 10.30 8.71
CA GLU A 69 -3.90 10.15 9.52
C GLU A 69 -3.83 8.73 10.09
N ALA A 70 -2.64 8.30 10.49
CA ALA A 70 -2.44 6.96 11.01
C ALA A 70 -1.30 6.82 12.02
N THR A 71 -1.36 5.74 12.80
CA THR A 71 -0.19 5.14 13.46
C THR A 71 0.10 3.76 12.90
N LEU A 72 1.39 3.41 12.86
CA LEU A 72 1.87 2.11 12.37
C LEU A 72 2.12 1.17 13.55
N ILE A 73 1.71 -0.07 13.40
CA ILE A 73 1.87 -1.14 14.38
C ILE A 73 2.58 -2.29 13.69
N ILE A 74 3.67 -2.79 14.25
CA ILE A 74 4.40 -3.94 13.72
C ILE A 74 4.60 -4.96 14.84
N ASP A 75 4.20 -6.20 14.60
CA ASP A 75 4.28 -7.32 15.56
C ASP A 75 3.63 -7.00 16.92
N GLY A 76 2.55 -6.21 16.89
CA GLY A 76 1.81 -5.75 18.07
C GLY A 76 2.42 -4.53 18.78
N ILE A 77 3.55 -4.00 18.29
CA ILE A 77 4.22 -2.81 18.82
C ILE A 77 3.71 -1.59 18.05
N GLU A 78 2.99 -0.70 18.74
CA GLU A 78 2.62 0.61 18.18
C GLU A 78 3.84 1.52 18.14
N LEU A 79 4.21 1.96 16.94
CA LEU A 79 5.37 2.81 16.72
C LEU A 79 5.00 4.27 17.02
N GLU A 80 5.89 4.96 17.74
CA GLU A 80 5.80 6.41 17.86
C GLU A 80 5.78 7.03 16.45
N THR A 81 4.85 7.95 16.23
CA THR A 81 4.67 8.60 14.93
C THR A 81 5.21 10.02 14.98
N THR A 82 6.28 10.27 14.23
CA THR A 82 6.82 11.60 14.02
C THR A 82 6.30 12.17 12.73
N ARG A 83 5.79 13.40 12.77
CA ARG A 83 5.27 14.08 11.58
C ARG A 83 6.35 14.91 10.91
N LEU A 84 6.45 14.80 9.59
CA LEU A 84 7.50 15.46 8.81
C LEU A 84 7.38 16.99 8.80
N ASP A 85 6.16 17.50 8.87
CA ASP A 85 5.88 18.94 9.05
C ASP A 85 6.45 19.46 10.38
N GLN A 86 6.38 18.66 11.45
CA GLN A 86 6.90 19.02 12.77
C GLN A 86 8.42 18.92 12.87
N LEU A 87 9.06 17.97 12.18
CA LEU A 87 10.52 17.88 12.08
C LEU A 87 11.11 19.15 11.48
N SER A 88 10.47 19.67 10.42
CA SER A 88 10.82 20.95 9.79
C SER A 88 10.48 22.16 10.67
N SER A 89 9.54 22.00 11.62
CA SER A 89 9.04 23.04 12.52
C SER A 89 9.86 23.21 13.81
N SER A 90 10.95 22.49 13.99
CA SER A 90 11.95 22.77 15.05
C SER A 90 12.63 24.14 14.90
N GLY A 91 12.19 24.98 13.95
CA GLY A 91 12.60 26.37 13.77
C GLY A 91 13.96 26.55 13.08
N ALA A 92 14.72 25.47 12.90
CA ALA A 92 15.95 25.47 12.13
C ALA A 92 15.67 24.88 10.75
N GLN A 93 15.47 25.73 9.74
CA GLN A 93 15.68 25.31 8.37
C GLN A 93 17.11 24.73 8.31
N PRO A 94 17.31 23.45 7.95
CA PRO A 94 18.65 22.93 7.79
C PRO A 94 19.38 23.84 6.81
N LYS A 95 20.57 24.32 7.19
CA LYS A 95 21.41 25.10 6.27
C LYS A 95 21.55 24.30 4.97
N PRO A 96 21.61 24.92 3.78
CA PRO A 96 21.89 24.17 2.56
C PRO A 96 23.11 23.26 2.75
N GLY A 97 22.92 21.95 2.62
CA GLY A 97 23.96 20.92 2.90
C GLY A 97 23.98 20.34 4.32
N ALA A 98 23.09 20.74 5.22
CA ALA A 98 22.95 20.13 6.54
C ALA A 98 22.18 18.80 6.43
N GLN A 99 22.72 17.77 7.09
CA GLN A 99 22.08 16.46 7.20
C GLN A 99 20.92 16.55 8.19
N VAL A 100 19.72 16.19 7.74
CA VAL A 100 18.56 16.02 8.63
C VAL A 100 18.65 14.62 9.22
N GLU A 101 18.77 14.53 10.54
CA GLU A 101 18.67 13.26 11.24
C GLU A 101 17.22 12.78 11.19
N ILE A 102 17.00 11.63 10.56
CA ILE A 102 15.70 10.98 10.55
C ILE A 102 15.53 10.27 11.89
N PRO A 103 14.47 10.56 12.66
CA PRO A 103 14.25 9.86 13.91
C PRO A 103 13.95 8.38 13.65
N PRO A 104 14.27 7.48 14.60
CA PRO A 104 14.05 6.06 14.44
C PRO A 104 12.60 5.66 14.79
N THR A 105 11.64 6.44 14.30
CA THR A 105 10.20 6.37 14.55
C THR A 105 9.44 6.16 13.24
N ALA A 106 8.13 5.91 13.31
CA ALA A 106 7.30 5.93 12.12
C ALA A 106 7.15 7.38 11.62
N LEU A 107 7.44 7.61 10.35
CA LEU A 107 7.37 8.92 9.73
C LEU A 107 6.04 9.08 9.02
N TYR A 108 5.26 10.08 9.42
CA TYR A 108 4.04 10.48 8.74
C TYR A 108 4.26 11.77 7.95
N ASP A 109 3.98 11.73 6.65
CA ASP A 109 4.01 12.90 5.78
C ASP A 109 2.58 13.40 5.50
N PRO A 110 2.15 14.50 6.14
CA PRO A 110 0.82 15.06 5.91
C PRO A 110 0.63 15.68 4.53
N GLY A 111 1.71 15.97 3.81
CA GLY A 111 1.63 16.49 2.44
C GLY A 111 1.24 15.42 1.43
N ASN A 112 1.60 14.16 1.71
CA ASN A 112 1.33 13.02 0.84
C ASN A 112 0.38 11.99 1.48
N TYR A 113 -0.05 12.18 2.73
CA TYR A 113 -0.87 11.22 3.49
C TYR A 113 -0.24 9.83 3.55
N THR A 114 1.08 9.75 3.74
CA THR A 114 1.80 8.48 3.83
C THR A 114 2.38 8.28 5.23
N ILE A 115 2.44 7.03 5.67
CA ILE A 115 3.19 6.62 6.85
C ILE A 115 4.22 5.57 6.46
N SER A 116 5.43 5.69 7.00
CA SER A 116 6.48 4.72 6.74
C SER A 116 7.37 4.46 7.95
N TYR A 117 7.96 3.28 8.01
CA TYR A 117 8.96 2.91 9.00
C TYR A 117 10.07 2.11 8.35
N LEU A 118 11.30 2.56 8.56
CA LEU A 118 12.50 1.85 8.15
C LEU A 118 13.20 1.32 9.41
N PRO A 119 13.35 0.00 9.57
CA PRO A 119 14.14 -0.57 10.63
C PRO A 119 15.57 -0.01 10.61
N GLN A 120 15.98 0.56 11.73
CA GLN A 120 17.27 1.24 11.86
C GLN A 120 17.75 1.21 13.31
N LYS A 121 19.07 1.38 13.48
CA LYS A 121 19.70 1.40 14.80
C LYS A 121 19.08 2.48 15.69
N GLY A 122 18.76 2.14 16.93
CA GLY A 122 18.11 3.03 17.89
C GLY A 122 16.59 3.10 17.75
N GLY A 123 15.99 2.37 16.80
CA GLY A 123 14.54 2.20 16.70
C GLY A 123 14.03 1.09 17.60
N VAL A 124 12.73 1.11 17.87
CA VAL A 124 12.07 0.04 18.62
C VAL A 124 12.20 -1.32 17.90
N ILE A 125 12.26 -1.29 16.56
CA ILE A 125 12.53 -2.44 15.71
C ILE A 125 13.76 -2.11 14.84
N GLU A 126 14.94 -2.56 15.27
CA GLU A 126 16.18 -2.27 14.53
C GLU A 126 16.33 -3.09 13.24
N SER A 127 15.72 -4.28 13.20
CA SER A 127 15.65 -5.17 12.06
C SER A 127 14.50 -6.16 12.27
N PHE A 128 13.88 -6.63 11.20
CA PHE A 128 12.95 -7.75 11.31
C PHE A 128 13.70 -9.04 11.66
N SER A 129 13.07 -9.92 12.45
CA SER A 129 13.54 -11.30 12.62
C SER A 129 13.30 -12.09 11.33
N GLN A 130 13.82 -13.30 11.22
CA GLN A 130 13.41 -14.20 10.15
C GLN A 130 12.01 -14.76 10.41
N GLY A 131 11.18 -14.83 9.37
CA GLY A 131 9.86 -15.47 9.42
C GLY A 131 8.72 -14.50 9.16
N LYS A 132 7.58 -14.76 9.81
CA LYS A 132 6.33 -14.06 9.54
C LYS A 132 6.18 -12.84 10.44
N HIS A 133 5.85 -11.71 9.84
CA HIS A 133 5.60 -10.44 10.51
C HIS A 133 4.16 -9.98 10.29
N THR A 134 3.59 -9.33 11.29
CA THR A 134 2.24 -8.76 11.21
C THR A 134 2.34 -7.24 11.25
N ALA A 135 1.99 -6.59 10.14
CA ALA A 135 1.84 -5.14 10.11
C ALA A 135 0.37 -4.77 10.24
N ALA A 136 0.11 -3.71 10.98
CA ALA A 136 -1.21 -3.13 11.10
C ALA A 136 -1.10 -1.62 11.07
N VAL A 137 -2.14 -0.98 10.55
CA VAL A 137 -2.23 0.47 10.53
C VAL A 137 -3.53 0.90 11.15
N ARG A 138 -3.45 1.78 12.15
CA ARG A 138 -4.59 2.37 12.82
C ARG A 138 -4.79 3.77 12.25
N TYR A 139 -5.89 3.99 11.53
CA TYR A 139 -6.11 5.20 10.74
C TYR A 139 -7.46 5.85 11.04
N TRP A 140 -7.54 7.17 10.91
CA TRP A 140 -8.74 7.97 11.14
C TRP A 140 -8.78 9.16 10.19
N LYS A 141 -9.96 9.73 9.97
CA LYS A 141 -10.06 11.03 9.31
C LYS A 141 -9.53 12.10 10.26
N ILE A 142 -8.72 13.02 9.73
CA ILE A 142 -8.11 14.12 10.51
C ILE A 142 -9.17 14.89 11.31
N VAL A 143 -10.34 15.14 10.69
CA VAL A 143 -11.47 15.86 11.31
C VAL A 143 -12.18 15.12 12.43
N ASP A 144 -12.07 13.78 12.46
CA ASP A 144 -12.72 12.92 13.46
C ASP A 144 -11.79 12.59 14.64
N GLY A 145 -10.48 12.61 14.40
CA GLY A 145 -9.46 12.28 15.38
C GLY A 145 -9.34 10.77 15.70
N PRO A 146 -8.34 10.40 16.52
CA PRO A 146 -7.95 9.01 16.76
C PRO A 146 -9.00 8.16 17.48
N THR A 147 -10.00 8.78 18.12
CA THR A 147 -11.07 8.06 18.83
C THR A 147 -12.01 7.30 17.88
N LYS A 148 -12.08 7.70 16.61
CA LYS A 148 -12.85 7.01 15.56
C LYS A 148 -11.97 6.19 14.62
N ALA A 149 -10.80 5.78 15.10
CA ALA A 149 -9.86 5.04 14.28
C ALA A 149 -10.40 3.67 13.87
N ARG A 150 -9.99 3.26 12.67
CA ARG A 150 -10.16 1.92 12.12
C ARG A 150 -8.80 1.28 12.02
N GLN A 151 -8.78 -0.03 11.89
CA GLN A 151 -7.54 -0.78 11.75
C GLN A 151 -7.60 -1.68 10.53
N PHE A 152 -6.50 -1.72 9.79
CA PHE A 152 -6.25 -2.70 8.74
C PHE A 152 -4.97 -3.46 9.09
N THR A 153 -4.96 -4.77 8.83
CA THR A 153 -3.86 -5.67 9.22
C THR A 153 -3.53 -6.60 8.07
N TRP A 154 -2.24 -6.81 7.86
CA TRP A 154 -1.70 -7.72 6.86
C TRP A 154 -0.41 -8.37 7.37
N GLU A 155 0.06 -9.36 6.64
CA GLU A 155 1.22 -10.15 7.02
C GLU A 155 2.22 -10.21 5.86
N PHE A 156 3.51 -10.19 6.18
CA PHE A 156 4.60 -10.35 5.23
C PHE A 156 5.68 -11.26 5.82
N GLU A 157 6.61 -11.72 5.00
CA GLU A 157 7.66 -12.65 5.39
C GLU A 157 9.06 -12.08 5.17
N THR A 158 10.00 -12.51 6.00
CA THR A 158 11.41 -12.13 5.95
C THR A 158 12.28 -13.38 5.95
N ASN A 159 13.34 -13.36 5.13
CA ASN A 159 14.30 -14.46 4.99
C ASN A 159 15.63 -14.19 5.64
#